data_AF-A0A960I707-F1
#
_entry.id   AF-A0A960I707-F1
#
_cell.length_a   1.000
_cell.length_b   1.000
_cell.length_c   1.000
_cell.angle_alpha   90.00
_cell.angle_beta   90.00
_cell.angle_gamma   90.00
#
_symmetry.space_group_name_H-M   'P 1'
#
loop_
_entity.id
_entity.type
_entity.pdbx_description
1 polymer ?
#
loop_
_entity_poly.entity_id
_entity_poly.type
_entity_poly.pdbx_seq_one_letter_code
_entity_poly.pdbx_strand_id
1 'polypeptide(L)'
;VDDLRNKRVYTLTDAGRAALEKWMATPTDQPVLKHPVMMRVWLGHLADPERLRELLAEHQASVATLRDDAETAALAADEAYTYPALVNRWAARYYQAELDLAQALLDDLADLDSGALANDSSSDQT
;
A
#
# COMPACT_ATOMS: atom_id res chain seq x y z
N VAL A 1 -12.29 -4.92 -46.31
CA VAL A 1 -11.47 -3.70 -46.18
C VAL A 1 -11.38 -3.43 -44.70
N ASP A 2 -10.16 -3.44 -44.19
CA ASP A 2 -9.78 -3.44 -42.79
C ASP A 2 -10.30 -2.19 -42.06
N ASP A 3 -11.16 -2.37 -41.06
CA ASP A 3 -11.69 -1.28 -40.22
C ASP A 3 -10.68 -0.97 -39.12
N LEU A 4 -9.58 -0.34 -39.52
CA LEU A 4 -8.52 0.10 -38.62
C LEU A 4 -9.03 1.30 -37.80
N ARG A 5 -9.53 1.01 -36.59
CA ARG A 5 -9.88 1.99 -35.57
C ARG A 5 -8.74 3.02 -35.42
N ASN A 6 -8.98 4.25 -35.89
CA ASN A 6 -7.98 5.30 -35.92
C ASN A 6 -7.51 5.64 -34.48
N LYS A 7 -6.27 5.27 -34.14
CA LYS A 7 -5.68 5.46 -32.81
C LYS A 7 -4.75 6.68 -32.82
N ARG A 8 -5.01 7.63 -31.92
CA ARG A 8 -4.07 8.74 -31.68
C ARG A 8 -2.85 8.22 -30.93
N VAL A 9 -1.66 8.49 -31.45
CA VAL A 9 -0.37 8.17 -30.83
C VAL A 9 0.30 9.47 -30.43
N TYR A 10 0.83 9.51 -29.20
CA TYR A 10 1.52 10.66 -28.64
C TYR A 10 3.01 10.35 -28.51
N THR A 11 3.85 11.34 -28.85
CA THR A 11 5.31 11.26 -28.73
C THR A 11 5.82 12.48 -27.99
N LEU A 12 6.83 12.30 -27.14
CA LEU A 12 7.44 13.37 -26.38
C LEU A 12 8.21 14.32 -27.32
N THR A 13 8.01 15.63 -27.17
CA THR A 13 8.80 16.66 -27.86
C THR A 13 10.09 16.95 -27.10
N ASP A 14 11.05 17.62 -27.74
CA ASP A 14 12.28 18.04 -27.07
C ASP A 14 12.01 18.98 -25.87
N ALA A 15 11.05 19.90 -26.04
CA ALA A 15 10.59 20.75 -24.94
C ALA A 15 9.97 19.92 -23.80
N GLY A 16 9.23 18.86 -24.12
CA GLY A 16 8.67 17.92 -23.14
C GLY A 16 9.76 17.13 -22.41
N ARG A 17 10.82 16.71 -23.11
CA ARG A 17 11.97 16.03 -22.51
C ARG A 17 12.71 16.93 -21.54
N ALA A 18 13.02 18.16 -21.95
CA ALA A 18 13.68 19.14 -21.09
C ALA A 18 12.84 19.49 -19.84
N ALA A 19 11.51 19.57 -19.99
CA ALA A 19 10.61 19.77 -18.86
C ALA A 19 10.64 18.60 -17.86
N LEU A 20 10.67 17.35 -18.36
CA LEU A 20 10.77 16.16 -17.52
C LEU A 20 12.10 16.10 -16.77
N GLU A 21 13.22 16.36 -17.46
CA GLU A 21 14.55 16.41 -16.84
C GLU A 21 14.64 17.46 -15.74
N LYS A 22 14.07 18.65 -15.98
CA LYS A 22 13.98 19.71 -14.97
C LYS A 22 13.14 19.26 -13.77
N TRP A 23 12.02 18.58 -13.99
CA TRP A 23 11.18 18.07 -12.91
C TRP A 23 11.89 17.02 -12.06
N MET A 24 12.64 16.09 -12.68
CA MET A 24 13.42 15.07 -11.95
C MET A 24 14.45 15.67 -10.99
N ALA A 25 14.93 16.89 -11.26
CA ALA A 25 15.88 17.60 -10.40
C ALA A 25 15.23 18.40 -9.26
N THR A 26 13.89 18.43 -9.18
CA THR A 26 13.19 19.15 -8.10
C THR A 26 13.22 18.35 -6.79
N PRO A 27 13.38 19.01 -5.62
CA PRO A 27 13.27 18.33 -4.33
C PRO A 27 11.90 17.67 -4.15
N THR A 28 11.87 16.48 -3.55
CA THR A 28 10.64 15.76 -3.23
C THR A 28 10.18 16.07 -1.81
N ASP A 29 8.88 16.32 -1.63
CA ASP A 29 8.28 16.41 -0.30
C ASP A 29 8.25 15.05 0.41
N GLN A 30 8.04 15.08 1.73
CA GLN A 30 7.79 13.87 2.50
C GLN A 30 6.51 13.16 2.02
N PRO A 31 6.52 11.83 1.84
CA PRO A 31 5.30 11.08 1.53
C PRO A 31 4.24 11.24 2.63
N VAL A 32 2.99 11.51 2.23
CA VAL A 32 1.84 11.63 3.14
C VAL A 32 1.05 10.32 3.11
N LEU A 33 0.98 9.63 4.25
CA LEU A 33 0.15 8.43 4.40
C LEU A 33 -1.29 8.81 4.73
N LYS A 34 -2.24 8.46 3.86
CA LYS A 34 -3.68 8.59 4.10
C LYS A 34 -4.28 7.21 4.28
N HIS A 35 -4.63 6.86 5.52
CA HIS A 35 -5.07 5.50 5.85
C HIS A 35 -6.48 5.46 6.47
N PRO A 36 -7.54 5.30 5.66
CA PRO A 36 -8.91 5.31 6.16
C PRO A 36 -9.26 4.15 7.10
N VAL A 37 -8.61 2.99 6.95
CA VAL A 37 -8.78 1.84 7.85
C VAL A 37 -8.21 2.14 9.23
N MET A 38 -6.96 2.59 9.34
CA MET A 38 -6.36 3.00 10.63
C MET A 38 -7.16 4.10 11.33
N MET A 39 -7.71 5.05 10.58
CA MET A 39 -8.58 6.08 11.16
C MET A 39 -9.84 5.49 11.83
N ARG A 40 -10.42 4.43 11.27
CA ARG A 40 -11.58 3.74 11.88
C ARG A 40 -11.19 2.92 13.10
N VAL A 41 -10.03 2.27 13.07
CA VAL A 41 -9.48 1.56 14.24
C VAL A 41 -9.19 2.53 15.38
N TRP A 42 -8.62 3.71 15.08
CA TRP A 42 -8.39 4.77 16.06
C TRP A 42 -9.70 5.24 16.73
N LEU A 43 -10.79 5.26 15.96
CA LEU A 43 -12.14 5.54 16.44
C LEU A 43 -12.86 4.30 17.00
N GLY A 44 -12.14 3.23 17.33
CA GLY A 44 -12.72 1.92 17.65
C GLY A 44 -13.72 1.95 18.83
N HIS A 45 -13.58 2.90 19.75
CA HIS A 45 -14.54 3.15 20.84
C HIS A 45 -15.94 3.57 20.36
N LEU A 46 -16.11 3.92 19.08
CA LEU A 46 -17.38 4.27 18.44
C LEU A 46 -17.86 3.18 17.46
N ALA A 47 -17.07 2.13 17.25
CA ALA A 47 -17.34 1.11 16.25
C ALA A 47 -17.68 -0.24 16.89
N ASP A 48 -18.38 -1.08 16.13
CA ASP A 48 -18.57 -2.48 16.48
C ASP A 48 -17.25 -3.25 16.28
N PRO A 49 -16.71 -3.93 17.32
CA PRO A 49 -15.48 -4.70 17.23
C PRO A 49 -15.49 -5.76 16.12
N GLU A 50 -16.62 -6.44 15.90
CA GLU A 50 -16.74 -7.44 14.85
C GLU A 50 -16.60 -6.78 13.47
N ARG A 51 -17.26 -5.63 13.29
CA ARG A 51 -17.16 -4.86 12.04
C ARG A 51 -15.75 -4.32 11.78
N LEU A 52 -14.99 -3.96 12.83
CA LEU A 52 -13.59 -3.56 12.67
C LEU A 52 -12.74 -4.71 12.13
N ARG A 53 -12.93 -5.93 12.65
CA ARG A 53 -12.20 -7.13 12.19
C ARG A 53 -12.51 -7.44 10.73
N GLU A 54 -13.79 -7.40 10.35
CA GLU A 54 -14.20 -7.58 8.95
C GLU A 54 -13.50 -6.55 8.05
N LEU A 55 -13.49 -5.28 8.46
CA LEU A 55 -12.87 -4.21 7.69
C LEU A 55 -11.35 -4.38 7.55
N LEU A 56 -10.66 -4.88 8.58
CA LEU A 56 -9.24 -5.23 8.49
C LEU A 56 -9.01 -6.42 7.56
N ALA A 57 -9.84 -7.46 7.61
CA ALA A 57 -9.74 -8.62 6.73
C ALA A 57 -9.99 -8.25 5.26
N GLU A 58 -11.00 -7.42 5.00
CA GLU A 58 -11.26 -6.83 3.67
C GLU A 58 -10.03 -6.05 3.17
N HIS A 59 -9.41 -5.27 4.04
CA HIS A 59 -8.20 -4.52 3.72
C HIS A 59 -7.00 -5.44 3.42
N GLN A 60 -6.74 -6.48 4.22
CA GLN A 60 -5.70 -7.47 3.96
C GLN A 60 -5.89 -8.13 2.59
N ALA A 61 -7.10 -8.55 2.24
CA ALA A 61 -7.36 -9.15 0.94
C ALA A 61 -7.06 -8.19 -0.22
N SER A 62 -7.40 -6.90 -0.06
CA SER A 62 -7.06 -5.87 -1.04
C SER A 62 -5.56 -5.66 -1.17
N VAL A 63 -4.83 -5.59 -0.06
CA VAL A 63 -3.37 -5.38 -0.06
C VAL A 63 -2.64 -6.60 -0.63
N ALA A 64 -3.11 -7.81 -0.35
CA ALA A 64 -2.56 -9.04 -0.92
C ALA A 64 -2.65 -9.05 -2.46
N THR A 65 -3.77 -8.58 -3.01
CA THR A 65 -3.92 -8.42 -4.46
C THR A 65 -2.90 -7.43 -5.02
N LEU A 66 -2.70 -6.28 -4.36
CA LEU A 66 -1.70 -5.28 -4.77
C LEU A 66 -0.26 -5.82 -4.69
N ARG A 67 0.04 -6.64 -3.68
CA ARG A 67 1.32 -7.33 -3.51
C ARG A 67 1.58 -8.29 -4.67
N ASP A 68 0.61 -9.14 -5.02
CA ASP A 68 0.71 -10.09 -6.13
C ASP A 68 0.88 -9.39 -7.49
N ASP A 69 0.13 -8.31 -7.72
CA ASP A 69 0.25 -7.49 -8.93
C ASP A 69 1.63 -6.85 -9.05
N ALA A 70 2.17 -6.32 -7.94
CA ALA A 70 3.50 -5.72 -7.90
C ALA A 70 4.61 -6.75 -8.14
N GLU A 71 4.49 -7.97 -7.59
CA GLU A 71 5.42 -9.06 -7.86
C GLU A 71 5.41 -9.48 -9.33
N THR A 72 4.21 -9.64 -9.90
CA THR A 72 4.03 -9.97 -11.31
C THR A 72 4.66 -8.89 -12.21
N ALA A 73 4.40 -7.61 -11.91
CA ALA A 73 4.95 -6.49 -12.65
C ALA A 73 6.49 -6.37 -12.52
N ALA A 74 7.05 -6.77 -11.38
CA ALA A 74 8.50 -6.80 -11.17
C ALA A 74 9.21 -7.89 -12.00
N LEU A 75 8.54 -9.02 -12.25
CA LEU A 75 9.07 -10.14 -13.02
C LEU A 75 8.94 -9.94 -14.53
N ALA A 76 7.94 -9.19 -14.98
CA ALA A 76 7.66 -8.95 -16.40
C ALA A 76 8.57 -7.89 -17.07
N ALA A 77 9.61 -7.43 -16.38
CA ALA A 77 10.44 -6.32 -16.85
C ALA A 77 11.49 -6.74 -17.89
N ASP A 78 11.56 -5.99 -18.98
CA ASP A 78 12.64 -6.03 -19.98
C ASP A 78 13.73 -4.97 -19.65
N GLU A 79 14.86 -5.00 -20.35
CA GLU A 79 16.06 -4.18 -20.12
C GLU A 79 15.73 -2.66 -20.07
N ALA A 80 14.80 -2.22 -20.92
CA ALA A 80 14.31 -0.83 -20.96
C ALA A 80 13.46 -0.41 -19.74
N TYR A 81 12.98 -1.34 -18.93
CA TYR A 81 12.08 -1.11 -17.79
C TYR A 81 12.69 -1.52 -16.44
N THR A 82 14.03 -1.56 -16.36
CA THR A 82 14.77 -1.94 -15.15
C THR A 82 14.42 -1.09 -13.92
N TYR A 83 14.26 0.24 -14.08
CA TYR A 83 13.92 1.14 -12.96
C TYR A 83 12.48 0.95 -12.45
N PRO A 84 11.44 0.90 -13.32
CA PRO A 84 10.10 0.50 -12.90
C PRO A 84 10.06 -0.85 -12.18
N ALA A 85 10.84 -1.84 -12.63
CA ALA A 85 10.93 -3.15 -11.98
C ALA A 85 11.46 -3.05 -10.54
N LEU A 86 12.45 -2.17 -10.30
CA LEU A 86 12.95 -1.90 -8.95
C LEU A 86 11.87 -1.31 -8.04
N VAL A 87 11.08 -0.36 -8.55
CA VAL A 87 9.96 0.24 -7.82
C VAL A 87 8.89 -0.80 -7.51
N ASN A 88 8.53 -1.66 -8.46
CA ASN A 88 7.56 -2.74 -8.22
C ASN A 88 8.05 -3.76 -7.19
N ARG A 89 9.35 -4.12 -7.19
CA ARG A 89 9.94 -4.95 -6.12
C ARG A 89 9.89 -4.28 -4.76
N TRP A 90 10.07 -2.97 -4.70
CA TRP A 90 9.91 -2.22 -3.46
C TRP A 90 8.45 -2.20 -3.01
N ALA A 91 7.50 -1.98 -3.94
CA ALA A 91 6.07 -1.97 -3.66
C ALA A 91 5.57 -3.32 -3.12
N ALA A 92 5.99 -4.43 -3.72
CA ALA A 92 5.67 -5.77 -3.23
C ALA A 92 6.09 -5.97 -1.76
N ARG A 93 7.30 -5.53 -1.39
CA ARG A 93 7.79 -5.60 -0.01
C ARG A 93 7.01 -4.67 0.92
N TYR A 94 6.66 -3.47 0.44
CA TYR A 94 5.85 -2.53 1.20
C TYR A 94 4.47 -3.13 1.52
N TYR A 95 3.79 -3.72 0.53
CA TYR A 95 2.49 -4.36 0.75
C TYR A 95 2.59 -5.60 1.62
N GLN A 96 3.67 -6.38 1.52
CA GLN A 96 3.90 -7.49 2.45
C GLN A 96 4.03 -6.99 3.89
N ALA A 97 4.80 -5.92 4.14
CA ALA A 97 4.89 -5.33 5.46
C ALA A 97 3.55 -4.79 5.97
N GLU A 98 2.71 -4.22 5.08
CA GLU A 98 1.36 -3.77 5.43
C GLU A 98 0.44 -4.94 5.81
N LEU A 99 0.55 -6.10 5.15
CA LEU A 99 -0.16 -7.32 5.56
C LEU A 99 0.27 -7.81 6.95
N ASP A 100 1.57 -7.81 7.21
CA ASP A 100 2.13 -8.23 8.50
C ASP A 100 1.65 -7.30 9.63
N LEU A 101 1.64 -5.98 9.38
CA LEU A 101 1.12 -4.98 10.31
C LEU A 101 -0.39 -5.15 10.55
N ALA A 102 -1.16 -5.40 9.50
CA ALA A 102 -2.60 -5.63 9.62
C ALA A 102 -2.92 -6.90 10.42
N GLN A 103 -2.10 -7.95 10.28
CA GLN A 103 -2.24 -9.17 11.09
C GLN A 103 -1.92 -8.90 12.56
N ALA A 104 -0.80 -8.22 12.85
CA ALA A 104 -0.45 -7.86 14.22
C ALA A 104 -1.56 -7.03 14.89
N LEU A 105 -2.20 -6.12 14.14
CA LEU A 105 -3.31 -5.33 14.66
C LEU A 105 -4.59 -6.16 14.90
N LEU A 106 -4.85 -7.20 14.10
CA LEU A 106 -5.94 -8.13 14.39
C LEU A 106 -5.67 -8.92 15.68
N ASP A 107 -4.42 -9.30 15.91
CA ASP A 107 -4.00 -10.00 17.13
C ASP A 107 -4.15 -9.07 18.35
N ASP A 108 -3.71 -7.81 18.25
CA ASP A 108 -3.94 -6.78 19.29
C ASP A 108 -5.44 -6.62 19.60
N LEU A 109 -6.29 -6.57 18.57
CA LEU A 109 -7.75 -6.49 18.76
C LEU A 109 -8.33 -7.74 19.44
N ALA A 110 -7.74 -8.92 19.24
CA ALA A 110 -8.17 -10.14 19.92
C ALA A 110 -7.73 -10.14 21.40
N ASP A 111 -6.53 -9.62 21.68
CA ASP A 111 -6.04 -9.47 23.05
C ASP A 111 -6.80 -8.39 23.83
N LEU A 112 -7.31 -7.35 23.16
CA LEU A 112 -8.21 -6.36 23.75
C LEU A 112 -9.53 -7.01 24.20
N ASP A 113 -10.15 -7.83 23.35
CA ASP A 113 -11.42 -8.49 23.65
C ASP A 113 -11.30 -9.52 24.78
N SER A 114 -10.14 -10.19 24.88
CA SER A 114 -9.87 -11.14 25.96
C SER A 114 -9.41 -10.47 27.27
N GLY A 115 -9.17 -9.15 27.25
CA GLY A 115 -8.66 -8.38 28.39
C GLY A 115 -7.17 -8.59 28.68
N ALA A 116 -6.42 -9.27 27.80
CA ALA A 116 -5.01 -9.58 27.99
C ALA A 116 -4.10 -8.34 27.91
N LEU A 117 -4.41 -7.39 27.02
CA LEU A 117 -3.64 -6.14 26.87
C LEU A 117 -3.73 -5.22 28.10
N ALA A 118 -4.82 -5.27 28.86
CA ALA A 118 -4.97 -4.49 30.09
C ALA A 118 -4.11 -5.06 31.25
N ASN A 119 -3.85 -6.37 31.23
CA ASN A 119 -3.08 -7.07 32.26
C ASN A 119 -1.55 -6.95 32.05
N ASP A 120 -1.09 -6.85 30.80
CA ASP A 120 0.34 -6.68 30.49
C ASP A 120 0.88 -5.31 30.96
N SER A 121 0.06 -4.25 30.80
CA SER A 121 0.38 -2.90 31.26
C SER A 121 0.49 -2.75 32.79
N SER A 122 -0.02 -3.73 33.57
CA SER A 122 0.02 -3.72 35.03
C SER A 122 1.23 -4.46 35.62
N SER A 123 1.96 -5.23 34.80
CA SER A 123 3.05 -6.10 35.24
C SER A 123 4.42 -5.40 35.26
N ASP A 124 4.51 -4.19 34.69
CA ASP A 124 5.75 -3.41 34.56
C ASP A 124 5.89 -2.30 35.63
N GLN A 125 5.05 -2.34 36.68
CA GLN A 125 5.14 -1.48 37.87
C GLN A 125 5.22 -2.33 39.15
N THR A 126 6.35 -3.00 39.41
CA THR A 126 6.71 -3.43 40.78
C THR A 126 8.21 -3.57 40.95
#